data_AF-A0A134BBC8-F1
#
_entry.id   AF-A0A134BBC8-F1
#
_cell.length_a   1.000
_cell.length_b   1.000
_cell.length_c   1.000
_cell.angle_alpha   90.00
_cell.angle_beta   90.00
_cell.angle_gamma   90.00
#
_symmetry.space_group_name_H-M   'P 1'
#
loop_
_entity.id
_entity.type
_entity.pdbx_description
1 polymer ?
#
loop_
_entity_poly.entity_id
_entity_poly.type
_entity_poly.pdbx_seq_one_letter_code
_entity_poly.pdbx_strand_id
1 'polypeptide(L)'
;MSIHERSKEVDGKIFRDFEMDLIVDPDQHAILTLVEKSTNMLLMQKLPFGKQSKPLAKAVRKLLLPYKDILKTITTDNGPGFAAHKDITKFLGVPVYF
;
A
#
# COMPACT_ATOMS: atom_id res chain seq x y z
N MET A 1 -0.68 4.17 11.85
CA MET A 1 -0.28 3.35 13.02
C MET A 1 1.19 3.01 12.86
N SER A 2 1.93 2.81 13.94
CA SER A 2 3.31 2.33 13.86
C SER A 2 3.33 0.84 13.53
N ILE A 3 4.31 0.39 12.73
CA ILE A 3 4.51 -1.03 12.42
C ILE A 3 4.70 -1.90 13.67
N HIS A 4 5.15 -1.33 14.79
CA HIS A 4 5.28 -2.03 16.07
C HIS A 4 3.93 -2.37 16.72
N GLU A 5 2.85 -1.70 16.32
CA GLU A 5 1.48 -1.97 16.78
C GLU A 5 0.81 -3.13 16.01
N ARG A 6 1.49 -3.67 14.99
CA ARG A 6 0.98 -4.76 14.15
C ARG A 6 1.02 -6.10 14.88
N SER A 7 -0.03 -6.91 14.73
CA SER A 7 -0.09 -8.27 15.30
C SER A 7 1.09 -9.13 14.86
N LYS A 8 1.62 -9.97 15.76
CA LYS A 8 2.72 -10.91 15.49
C LYS A 8 2.35 -12.01 14.50
N GLU A 9 1.06 -12.20 14.22
CA GLU A 9 0.57 -13.18 13.24
C GLU A 9 0.86 -12.80 11.78
N VAL A 10 1.46 -11.64 11.55
CA VAL A 10 2.03 -11.26 10.25
C VAL A 10 3.41 -11.90 10.10
N ASP A 11 3.42 -13.22 9.92
CA ASP A 11 4.64 -14.01 9.71
C ASP A 11 5.03 -14.15 8.22
N GLY A 12 4.23 -13.56 7.33
CA GLY A 12 4.46 -13.58 5.88
C GLY A 12 4.20 -14.94 5.22
N LYS A 13 3.48 -15.87 5.86
CA LYS A 13 3.20 -17.18 5.23
C LYS A 13 1.85 -17.27 4.52
N ILE A 14 0.96 -16.30 4.74
CA ILE A 14 -0.39 -16.30 4.20
C ILE A 14 -0.55 -15.07 3.30
N PHE A 15 -1.20 -15.27 2.16
CA PHE A 15 -1.52 -14.20 1.23
C PHE A 15 -2.55 -13.25 1.84
N ARG A 16 -2.11 -12.08 2.32
CA ARG A 16 -2.98 -11.05 2.92
C ARG A 16 -2.29 -9.74 3.28
N ASP A 17 -0.97 -9.74 3.35
CA ASP A 17 -0.18 -8.61 3.83
C ASP A 17 0.59 -7.99 2.67
N PHE A 18 0.38 -6.69 2.44
CA PHE A 18 1.01 -5.96 1.35
C PHE A 18 1.99 -4.92 1.88
N GLU A 19 3.14 -4.81 1.23
CA GLU A 19 4.04 -3.68 1.32
C GLU A 19 3.77 -2.72 0.18
N MET A 20 3.77 -1.42 0.47
CA MET A 20 3.49 -0.36 -0.49
C MET A 20 4.68 0.59 -0.55
N ASP A 21 5.17 0.84 -1.75
CA ASP A 21 6.31 1.72 -2.01
C ASP A 21 6.08 2.62 -3.23
N LEU A 22 6.96 3.62 -3.36
CA LEU A 22 7.03 4.51 -4.50
C LEU A 22 8.42 4.49 -5.14
N ILE A 23 8.46 4.22 -6.43
CA ILE A 23 9.63 4.51 -7.27
C ILE A 23 9.39 5.88 -7.90
N VAL A 24 10.32 6.82 -7.68
CA VAL A 24 10.23 8.19 -8.20
C VAL A 24 11.52 8.52 -8.94
N ASP A 25 11.39 9.03 -10.16
CA ASP A 25 12.54 9.49 -10.96
C ASP A 25 12.84 10.99 -10.73
N PRO A 26 13.97 11.53 -11.22
CA PRO A 26 14.30 12.95 -11.09
C PRO A 26 13.28 13.91 -11.69
N ASP A 27 12.51 13.45 -12.69
CA ASP A 27 11.45 14.20 -13.36
C ASP A 27 10.10 14.11 -12.60
N GLN A 28 10.10 13.51 -11.41
CA GLN A 28 8.95 13.35 -10.51
C GLN A 28 7.84 12.45 -11.07
N HIS A 29 8.13 11.64 -12.09
CA HIS A 29 7.27 10.52 -12.44
C HIS A 29 7.31 9.51 -11.31
N ALA A 30 6.13 8.98 -10.95
CA ALA A 30 6.02 8.02 -9.87
C ALA A 30 5.38 6.72 -10.35
N ILE A 31 5.90 5.60 -9.84
CA ILE A 31 5.30 4.27 -9.97
C ILE A 31 5.00 3.79 -8.55
N LEU A 32 3.74 3.40 -8.34
CA LEU A 32 3.31 2.70 -7.14
C LEU A 32 3.67 1.23 -7.27
N THR A 33 4.28 0.65 -6.23
CA THR A 33 4.51 -0.78 -6.09
C THR A 33 3.78 -1.32 -4.88
N LEU A 34 3.13 -2.47 -5.03
CA LEU A 34 2.45 -3.21 -3.97
C LEU A 34 2.95 -4.66 -4.01
N VAL A 35 3.67 -5.07 -2.98
CA VAL A 35 4.27 -6.41 -2.89
C VAL A 35 3.54 -7.22 -1.83
N GLU A 36 2.96 -8.34 -2.21
CA GLU A 36 2.40 -9.29 -1.25
C GLU A 36 3.51 -10.13 -0.61
N LYS A 37 3.55 -10.20 0.71
CA LYS A 37 4.70 -10.70 1.48
C LYS A 37 4.93 -12.21 1.39
N SER A 38 3.88 -13.01 1.21
CA SER A 38 4.02 -14.48 1.20
C SER A 38 4.45 -15.07 -0.14
N THR A 39 4.04 -14.44 -1.23
CA THR A 39 4.26 -14.91 -2.59
C THR A 39 5.23 -14.04 -3.38
N ASN A 40 5.61 -12.87 -2.85
CA ASN A 40 6.30 -11.81 -3.57
C ASN A 40 5.56 -11.35 -4.83
N MET A 41 4.23 -11.50 -4.86
CA MET A 41 3.42 -11.01 -5.97
C MET A 41 3.51 -9.48 -6.02
N LEU A 42 3.97 -8.95 -7.16
CA LEU A 42 4.11 -7.52 -7.40
C LEU A 42 2.95 -6.99 -8.25
N LEU A 43 2.25 -5.99 -7.72
CA LEU A 43 1.36 -5.12 -8.50
C LEU A 43 2.04 -3.76 -8.66
N MET A 44 2.02 -3.23 -9.87
CA MET A 44 2.69 -1.96 -10.17
C MET A 44 1.85 -1.10 -11.10
N GLN A 45 1.80 0.21 -10.81
CA GLN A 45 1.01 1.17 -11.59
C GLN A 45 1.74 2.50 -11.69
N LYS A 46 1.93 2.99 -12.92
CA LYS A 46 2.38 4.36 -13.17
C LYS A 46 1.33 5.35 -12.67
N LEU A 47 1.76 6.34 -11.90
CA LEU A 47 0.92 7.40 -11.35
C LEU A 47 0.99 8.64 -12.27
N PRO A 48 -0.09 8.97 -13.01
CA PRO A 48 -0.08 10.09 -13.95
C PRO A 48 0.03 11.46 -13.27
N PHE A 49 -0.22 11.53 -11.96
CA PHE A 49 -0.15 12.76 -11.15
C PHE A 49 1.04 12.74 -10.18
N GLY A 50 2.05 11.91 -10.44
CA GLY A 50 3.21 11.74 -9.55
C GLY A 50 2.82 11.24 -8.15
N LYS A 51 3.59 11.66 -7.14
CA LYS A 51 3.43 11.25 -5.73
C LYS A 51 2.28 11.94 -4.96
N GLN A 52 1.30 12.50 -5.66
CA GLN A 52 0.16 13.14 -5.01
C GLN A 52 -0.67 12.10 -4.23
N SER A 53 -0.91 12.38 -2.95
CA SER A 53 -1.44 11.39 -2.01
C SER A 53 -2.86 10.92 -2.32
N LYS A 54 -3.77 11.81 -2.74
CA LYS A 54 -5.15 11.45 -3.08
C LYS A 54 -5.25 10.56 -4.35
N PRO A 55 -4.61 10.92 -5.48
CA PRO A 55 -4.53 10.03 -6.64
C PRO A 55 -3.89 8.68 -6.31
N LEU A 56 -2.81 8.66 -5.51
CA LEU A 56 -2.16 7.43 -5.07
C LEU A 56 -3.11 6.55 -4.27
N ALA A 57 -3.79 7.09 -3.26
CA ALA A 57 -4.77 6.34 -2.47
C ALA A 57 -5.91 5.77 -3.34
N LYS A 58 -6.32 6.47 -4.39
CA LYS A 58 -7.28 5.94 -5.38
C LYS A 58 -6.71 4.76 -6.18
N ALA A 59 -5.44 4.82 -6.58
CA ALA A 59 -4.77 3.72 -7.27
C ALA A 59 -4.66 2.48 -6.39
N VAL A 60 -4.21 2.64 -5.13
CA VAL A 60 -4.12 1.53 -4.16
C VAL A 60 -5.47 0.86 -3.95
N ARG A 61 -6.52 1.65 -3.72
CA ARG A 61 -7.89 1.12 -3.55
C ARG A 61 -8.34 0.30 -4.76
N LYS A 62 -8.02 0.74 -5.98
CA LYS A 62 -8.39 0.03 -7.20
C LYS A 62 -7.62 -1.28 -7.34
N LEU A 63 -6.31 -1.26 -7.12
CA LEU A 63 -5.43 -2.43 -7.25
C LEU A 63 -5.74 -3.51 -6.22
N LEU A 64 -6.08 -3.10 -4.99
CA LEU A 64 -6.33 -4.01 -3.88
C LEU A 64 -7.79 -4.43 -3.71
N LEU A 65 -8.73 -3.80 -4.44
CA LEU A 65 -10.16 -4.15 -4.37
C LEU A 65 -10.44 -5.65 -4.59
N PRO A 66 -9.80 -6.35 -5.56
CA PRO A 66 -10.02 -7.78 -5.76
C PRO A 66 -9.61 -8.66 -4.56
N TYR A 67 -8.77 -8.15 -3.65
CA TYR A 67 -8.24 -8.88 -2.50
C TYR A 67 -8.87 -8.42 -1.18
N LYS A 68 -9.86 -7.52 -1.22
CA LYS A 68 -10.41 -6.85 -0.03
C LYS A 68 -10.77 -7.80 1.11
N ASP A 69 -11.39 -8.93 0.80
CA ASP A 69 -11.90 -9.87 1.81
C ASP A 69 -10.80 -10.68 2.52
N ILE A 70 -9.61 -10.77 1.91
CA ILE A 70 -8.47 -11.51 2.45
C ILE A 70 -7.39 -10.59 3.04
N LEU A 71 -7.36 -9.31 2.66
CA LEU A 71 -6.37 -8.34 3.15
C LEU A 71 -6.41 -8.20 4.67
N LYS A 72 -5.23 -8.14 5.29
CA LYS A 72 -5.08 -7.89 6.73
C LYS A 72 -4.32 -6.62 7.03
N THR A 73 -3.16 -6.42 6.43
CA THR A 73 -2.34 -5.23 6.70
C THR A 73 -1.70 -4.67 5.44
N ILE A 74 -1.50 -3.36 5.45
CA ILE A 74 -0.67 -2.67 4.46
C ILE A 74 0.44 -1.95 5.23
N THR A 75 1.69 -2.12 4.83
CA THR A 75 2.85 -1.40 5.38
C THR A 75 3.45 -0.48 4.33
N THR A 76 3.94 0.68 4.73
CA THR A 76 4.61 1.63 3.83
C THR A 76 5.57 2.52 4.61
N ASP A 77 6.41 3.31 3.95
CA ASP A 77 7.22 4.31 4.63
C ASP A 77 6.39 5.53 5.09
N ASN A 78 6.94 6.34 6.00
CA ASN A 78 6.31 7.60 6.43
C ASN A 78 6.39 8.73 5.37
N GLY A 79 6.53 8.38 4.09
CA GLY A 79 6.70 9.32 3.00
C GLY A 79 5.47 10.20 2.76
N PRO A 80 5.67 11.44 2.28
CA PRO A 80 4.57 12.41 2.08
C PRO A 80 3.54 11.95 1.02
N GLY A 81 3.91 11.02 0.13
CA GLY A 81 2.99 10.40 -0.82
C GLY A 81 1.85 9.63 -0.16
N PHE A 82 2.01 9.20 1.10
CA PHE A 82 1.06 8.36 1.81
C PHE A 82 0.21 9.12 2.84
N ALA A 83 0.22 10.46 2.79
CA ALA A 83 -0.56 11.30 3.70
C ALA A 83 -2.08 11.01 3.68
N ALA A 84 -2.60 10.47 2.57
CA ALA A 84 -4.01 10.09 2.41
C ALA A 84 -4.31 8.62 2.78
N HIS A 85 -3.44 7.94 3.53
CA HIS A 85 -3.61 6.53 3.95
C HIS A 85 -4.95 6.23 4.65
N LYS A 86 -5.52 7.20 5.37
CA LYS A 86 -6.83 7.05 6.02
C LYS A 86 -7.95 6.73 5.01
N ASP A 87 -7.85 7.24 3.79
CA ASP A 87 -8.80 6.94 2.71
C ASP A 87 -8.68 5.48 2.23
N ILE A 88 -7.47 4.93 2.25
CA ILE A 88 -7.18 3.53 1.93
C ILE A 88 -7.83 2.65 3.00
N THR A 89 -7.53 2.92 4.28
CA THR A 89 -8.08 2.18 5.42
C THR A 89 -9.59 2.22 5.46
N LYS A 90 -10.21 3.39 5.28
CA LYS A 90 -11.67 3.54 5.29
C LYS A 90 -12.34 2.72 4.19
N PHE A 91 -11.75 2.65 3.00
CA PHE A 91 -12.37 1.98 1.85
C PHE A 91 -12.17 0.47 1.85
N LEU A 92 -10.94 0.02 2.14
CA LEU A 92 -10.59 -1.39 2.15
C LEU A 92 -10.92 -2.07 3.48
N GLY A 93 -11.10 -1.31 4.56
CA GLY A 93 -11.35 -1.85 5.90
C GLY A 93 -10.09 -2.42 6.56
N VAL A 94 -8.91 -2.07 6.06
CA VAL A 94 -7.64 -2.63 6.54
C VAL A 94 -6.68 -1.55 7.05
N PRO A 95 -5.97 -1.80 8.17
CA PRO A 95 -5.02 -0.87 8.73
C PRO A 95 -3.81 -0.62 7.80
N VAL A 96 -3.40 0.64 7.70
CA VAL A 96 -2.12 1.04 7.10
C VAL A 96 -1.13 1.42 8.22
N TYR A 97 0.04 0.79 8.17
CA TYR A 97 1.14 0.97 9.12
C TYR A 97 2.35 1.63 8.47
N PHE A 98 3.12 2.34 9.30
CA PHE A 98 4.33 3.06 8.94
C PHE A 98 5.50 2.77 9.87
#